data_AF-A0A840LHU8-F1
#
_entry.id   AF-A0A840LHU8-F1
#
_cell.length_a   1.000
_cell.length_b   1.000
_cell.length_c   1.000
_cell.angle_alpha   90.00
_cell.angle_beta   90.00
_cell.angle_gamma   90.00
#
_symmetry.space_group_name_H-M   'P 1'
#
loop_
_entity.id
_entity.type
_entity.pdbx_description
1 polymer ?
#
loop_
_entity_poly.entity_id
_entity_poly.type
_entity_poly.pdbx_seq_one_letter_code
_entity_poly.pdbx_strand_id
1 'polypeptide(L)'
;MKSHCLLTPLLLACAAASAAPKAKALPAAPQLSATVAAEDAGWARVASPVVDYKNDGSAGAQAFAALVPDINSYVHEIARGVVQRLYKSPADVPAFQTLELRIREWNGEKGSEEARDGIAWKAGDPPERIIVNVNTRWLQQYAAKGGNMADEVKGILFHEMVHAYQHYEGMHPAALESLADLVRYQAGFGYAKDRKVGGSYTAPYKTGAFFFAYLVEQKGYRDFGPCFNATAKPGSKFPWSWENAIGACAGGGDVKKLWGEYQAWIPTQKK
;
A
#
# COMPACT_ATOMS: atom_id res chain seq x y z
N MET A 1 -52.43 5.38 -63.29
CA MET A 1 -52.48 4.06 -62.62
C MET A 1 -51.09 3.74 -62.09
N LYS A 2 -51.06 3.14 -60.90
CA LYS A 2 -49.90 2.93 -60.02
C LYS A 2 -48.88 1.96 -60.61
N SER A 3 -47.59 2.23 -60.43
CA SER A 3 -46.62 1.26 -59.88
C SER A 3 -45.30 1.94 -59.55
N HIS A 4 -44.90 1.81 -58.28
CA HIS A 4 -43.56 2.05 -57.79
C HIS A 4 -42.71 0.79 -58.03
N CYS A 5 -41.41 0.93 -58.28
CA CYS A 5 -40.44 0.02 -57.68
C CYS A 5 -39.08 0.69 -57.49
N LEU A 6 -38.48 0.39 -56.34
CA LEU A 6 -37.36 1.05 -55.68
C LEU A 6 -36.01 0.85 -56.38
N LEU A 7 -35.16 1.89 -56.33
CA LEU A 7 -33.71 1.73 -56.23
C LEU A 7 -33.16 2.71 -55.18
N THR A 8 -32.57 2.16 -54.14
CA THR A 8 -31.80 2.82 -53.07
C THR A 8 -30.46 3.31 -53.61
N PRO A 9 -29.97 4.51 -53.23
CA PRO A 9 -28.55 4.81 -53.31
C PRO A 9 -27.88 4.63 -51.93
N LEU A 10 -26.75 3.94 -51.99
CA LEU A 10 -25.78 3.72 -50.93
C LEU A 10 -25.15 5.06 -50.50
N LEU A 11 -25.40 5.50 -49.26
CA LEU A 11 -24.70 6.64 -48.65
C LEU A 11 -23.40 6.14 -48.01
N LEU A 12 -22.28 6.53 -48.61
CA LEU A 12 -20.93 6.33 -48.11
C LEU A 12 -20.69 7.27 -46.92
N ALA A 13 -20.83 6.77 -45.69
CA ALA A 13 -20.44 7.52 -44.50
C ALA A 13 -18.91 7.45 -44.34
N CYS A 14 -18.24 8.58 -44.58
CA CYS A 14 -16.83 8.78 -44.25
C CYS A 14 -16.65 8.73 -42.72
N ALA A 15 -16.12 7.62 -42.20
CA ALA A 15 -15.72 7.52 -40.81
C ALA A 15 -14.42 8.32 -40.60
N ALA A 16 -14.54 9.49 -39.97
CA ALA A 16 -13.37 10.18 -39.42
C ALA A 16 -12.80 9.33 -38.28
N ALA A 17 -11.64 8.72 -38.52
CA ALA A 17 -10.88 8.03 -37.49
C ALA A 17 -10.36 9.05 -36.47
N SER A 18 -11.10 9.23 -35.38
CA SER A 18 -10.58 9.85 -34.16
C SER A 18 -9.50 8.93 -33.60
N ALA A 19 -8.23 9.27 -33.81
CA ALA A 19 -7.11 8.60 -33.18
C ALA A 19 -7.25 8.73 -31.66
N ALA A 20 -7.63 7.64 -30.99
CA ALA A 20 -7.65 7.55 -29.54
C ALA A 20 -6.22 7.79 -29.01
N PRO A 21 -6.05 8.56 -27.93
CA PRO A 21 -4.74 8.79 -27.35
C PRO A 21 -4.16 7.45 -26.88
N LYS A 22 -2.93 7.15 -27.30
CA LYS A 22 -2.20 5.95 -26.86
C LYS A 22 -2.08 5.98 -25.33
N ALA A 23 -2.71 5.00 -24.66
CA ALA A 23 -2.57 4.83 -23.22
C ALA A 23 -1.09 4.60 -22.88
N LYS A 24 -0.52 5.51 -22.09
CA LYS A 24 0.85 5.40 -21.59
C LYS A 24 0.85 4.30 -20.53
N ALA A 25 1.76 3.33 -20.65
CA ALA A 25 2.00 2.35 -19.59
C ALA A 25 2.20 3.09 -18.25
N LEU A 26 1.64 2.56 -17.17
CA LEU A 26 1.87 3.05 -15.82
C LEU A 26 3.37 3.21 -15.61
N PRO A 27 3.88 4.43 -15.33
CA PRO A 27 5.25 4.55 -14.88
C PRO A 27 5.39 3.73 -13.60
N ALA A 28 6.53 3.06 -13.43
CA ALA A 28 6.89 2.50 -12.13
C ALA A 28 6.63 3.56 -11.05
N ALA A 29 6.08 3.15 -9.90
CA ALA A 29 5.84 4.03 -8.77
C ALA A 29 7.06 4.95 -8.61
N PRO A 30 6.87 6.29 -8.55
CA PRO A 30 7.99 7.22 -8.54
C PRO A 30 8.94 6.80 -7.43
N GLN A 31 10.12 6.30 -7.80
CA GLN A 31 11.17 6.04 -6.85
C GLN A 31 11.45 7.38 -6.18
N LEU A 32 11.36 7.41 -4.84
CA LEU A 32 11.87 8.53 -4.06
C LEU A 32 13.30 8.77 -4.56
N SER A 33 13.54 9.97 -5.10
CA SER A 33 14.87 10.38 -5.54
C SER A 33 15.83 10.17 -4.38
N ALA A 34 16.78 9.24 -4.54
CA ALA A 34 17.72 8.83 -3.49
C ALA A 34 18.65 9.95 -3.01
N THR A 35 18.57 11.15 -3.59
CA THR A 35 19.54 12.24 -3.42
C THR A 35 19.03 13.46 -2.64
N VAL A 36 17.80 13.47 -2.11
CA VAL A 36 17.28 14.64 -1.34
C VAL A 36 16.93 14.33 0.12
N ALA A 37 16.91 13.05 0.53
CA ALA A 37 16.42 12.66 1.86
C ALA A 37 17.51 12.43 2.93
N ALA A 38 18.79 12.65 2.62
CA ALA A 38 19.89 12.28 3.50
C ALA A 38 20.32 13.37 4.52
N GLU A 39 19.81 14.61 4.45
CA GLU A 39 20.30 15.71 5.30
C GLU A 39 19.26 16.41 6.19
N ASP A 40 18.01 15.92 6.23
CA ASP A 40 17.03 16.46 7.19
C ASP A 40 17.05 15.66 8.50
N ALA A 41 17.69 16.24 9.52
CA ALA A 41 17.81 15.66 10.86
C ALA A 41 16.45 15.32 11.51
N GLY A 42 15.36 15.99 11.11
CA GLY A 42 14.01 15.70 11.56
C GLY A 42 13.54 14.33 11.07
N TRP A 43 13.69 14.05 9.77
CA TRP A 43 13.33 12.76 9.18
C TRP A 43 14.22 11.63 9.70
N ALA A 44 15.53 11.87 9.86
CA ALA A 44 16.43 10.89 10.45
C ALA A 44 16.00 10.49 11.87
N ARG A 45 15.64 11.46 12.71
CA ARG A 45 15.21 11.22 14.10
C ARG A 45 13.97 10.32 14.19
N VAL A 46 12.97 10.54 13.33
CA VAL A 46 11.71 9.80 13.40
C VAL A 46 11.73 8.48 12.62
N ALA A 47 12.74 8.26 11.78
CA ALA A 47 12.91 7.04 10.97
C ALA A 47 14.03 6.11 11.49
N SER A 48 14.68 6.44 12.61
CA SER A 48 15.79 5.66 13.17
C SER A 48 15.51 5.23 14.62
N PRO A 49 14.47 4.41 14.87
CA PRO A 49 14.27 3.83 16.19
C PRO A 49 15.43 2.89 16.55
N VAL A 50 15.60 2.64 17.85
CA VAL A 50 16.46 1.55 18.33
C VAL A 50 15.87 0.23 17.83
N VAL A 51 16.70 -0.63 17.22
CA VAL A 51 16.25 -1.93 16.70
C VAL A 51 16.61 -3.02 17.71
N ASP A 52 15.60 -3.56 18.38
CA ASP A 52 15.70 -4.75 19.21
C ASP A 52 15.36 -5.99 18.39
N TYR A 53 16.38 -6.55 17.72
CA TYR A 53 16.20 -7.69 16.81
C TYR A 53 16.15 -9.02 17.57
N LYS A 54 15.05 -9.76 17.44
CA LYS A 54 14.87 -11.12 17.97
C LYS A 54 14.79 -12.12 16.82
N ASN A 55 15.67 -13.12 16.87
CA ASN A 55 15.72 -14.25 15.96
C ASN A 55 15.60 -15.54 16.78
N ASP A 56 14.67 -16.43 16.41
CA ASP A 56 14.40 -17.66 17.16
C ASP A 56 15.30 -18.85 16.76
N GLY A 57 16.21 -18.66 15.82
CA GLY A 57 17.12 -19.69 15.32
C GLY A 57 16.48 -20.68 14.34
N SER A 58 15.19 -20.55 14.01
CA SER A 58 14.54 -21.37 12.98
C SER A 58 15.23 -21.24 11.63
N ALA A 59 15.10 -22.25 10.76
CA ALA A 59 15.72 -22.23 9.43
C ALA A 59 15.31 -20.98 8.62
N GLY A 60 14.07 -20.53 8.77
CA GLY A 60 13.59 -19.34 8.06
C GLY A 60 14.08 -18.04 8.70
N ALA A 61 14.32 -18.01 10.01
CA ALA A 61 14.96 -16.87 10.66
C ALA A 61 16.45 -16.76 10.30
N GLN A 62 17.15 -17.88 10.15
CA GLN A 62 18.52 -17.92 9.64
C GLN A 62 18.58 -17.47 8.16
N ALA A 63 17.63 -17.92 7.33
CA ALA A 63 17.53 -17.47 5.94
C ALA A 63 17.29 -15.95 5.86
N PHE A 64 16.41 -15.40 6.71
CA PHE A 64 16.23 -13.95 6.80
C PHE A 64 17.54 -13.22 7.20
N ALA A 65 18.25 -13.70 8.21
CA ALA A 65 19.49 -13.08 8.65
C ALA A 65 20.57 -13.07 7.55
N ALA A 66 20.60 -14.11 6.70
CA ALA A 66 21.48 -14.14 5.53
C ALA A 66 21.10 -13.12 4.44
N LEU A 67 19.81 -12.76 4.33
CA LEU A 67 19.32 -11.74 3.39
C LEU A 67 19.52 -10.31 3.91
N VAL A 68 19.58 -10.13 5.24
CA VAL A 68 19.63 -8.83 5.90
C VAL A 68 20.86 -8.76 6.83
N PRO A 69 22.06 -8.53 6.27
CA PRO A 69 23.29 -8.52 7.07
C PRO A 69 23.40 -7.32 8.03
N ASP A 70 22.72 -6.20 7.73
CA ASP A 70 22.63 -5.03 8.60
C ASP A 70 21.16 -4.72 8.92
N ILE A 71 20.72 -5.16 10.09
CA ILE A 71 19.33 -5.02 10.52
C ILE A 71 18.94 -3.56 10.81
N ASN A 72 19.90 -2.72 11.26
CA ASN A 72 19.62 -1.33 11.57
C ASN A 72 19.37 -0.54 10.29
N SER A 73 20.31 -0.62 9.34
CA SER A 73 20.17 0.05 8.05
C SER A 73 18.89 -0.39 7.32
N TYR A 74 18.59 -1.70 7.37
CA TYR A 74 17.39 -2.26 6.75
C TYR A 74 16.09 -1.71 7.35
N VAL A 75 15.97 -1.69 8.68
CA VAL A 75 14.80 -1.13 9.36
C VAL A 75 14.69 0.38 9.11
N HIS A 76 15.79 1.12 9.18
CA HIS A 76 15.79 2.57 9.00
C HIS A 76 15.43 2.97 7.57
N GLU A 77 15.83 2.19 6.57
CA GLU A 77 15.42 2.38 5.17
C GLU A 77 13.89 2.24 5.03
N ILE A 78 13.32 1.19 5.61
CA ILE A 78 11.88 0.91 5.56
C ILE A 78 11.11 2.01 6.31
N ALA A 79 11.54 2.33 7.54
CA ALA A 79 10.93 3.39 8.34
C ALA A 79 10.92 4.72 7.59
N ARG A 80 12.05 5.12 6.99
CA ARG A 80 12.14 6.34 6.16
C ARG A 80 11.16 6.29 4.99
N GLY A 81 11.11 5.16 4.28
CA GLY A 81 10.20 4.98 3.17
C GLY A 81 8.72 5.05 3.57
N VAL A 82 8.36 4.59 4.76
CA VAL A 82 7.01 4.67 5.32
C VAL A 82 6.67 6.10 5.73
N VAL A 83 7.48 6.73 6.58
CA VAL A 83 7.14 8.05 7.14
C VAL A 83 7.05 9.12 6.05
N GLN A 84 7.87 9.04 5.00
CA GLN A 84 7.82 9.97 3.86
C GLN A 84 6.59 9.78 2.96
N ARG A 85 5.89 8.63 3.04
CA ARG A 85 4.63 8.38 2.33
C ARG A 85 3.40 8.69 3.17
N LEU A 86 3.53 8.77 4.49
CA LEU A 86 2.43 9.05 5.41
C LEU A 86 2.39 10.49 5.93
N TYR A 87 3.50 11.23 5.84
CA TYR A 87 3.64 12.54 6.46
C TYR A 87 4.31 13.55 5.53
N LYS A 88 3.92 14.82 5.69
CA LYS A 88 4.56 15.97 5.01
C LYS A 88 5.61 16.65 5.88
N SER A 89 5.58 16.40 7.20
CA SER A 89 6.48 16.99 8.19
C SER A 89 6.89 15.93 9.21
N PRO A 90 8.17 15.85 9.61
CA PRO A 90 8.61 14.92 10.66
C PRO A 90 7.99 15.26 12.03
N ALA A 91 7.46 16.46 12.24
CA ALA A 91 6.81 16.86 13.48
C ALA A 91 5.44 16.19 13.69
N ASP A 92 4.80 15.71 12.61
CA ASP A 92 3.51 15.02 12.69
C ASP A 92 3.65 13.50 12.88
N VAL A 93 4.87 12.96 12.80
CA VAL A 93 5.14 11.53 12.92
C VAL A 93 5.02 11.11 14.40
N PRO A 94 4.20 10.10 14.75
CA PRO A 94 4.15 9.55 16.09
C PRO A 94 5.40 8.70 16.32
N ALA A 95 6.49 9.36 16.72
CA ALA A 95 7.77 8.71 16.96
C ALA A 95 7.67 7.72 18.13
N PHE A 96 8.34 6.58 17.99
CA PHE A 96 8.55 5.61 19.06
C PHE A 96 10.03 5.31 19.23
N GLN A 97 10.43 4.91 20.44
CA GLN A 97 11.85 4.73 20.77
C GLN A 97 12.42 3.42 20.23
N THR A 98 11.71 2.30 20.39
CA THR A 98 12.21 0.96 20.06
C THR A 98 11.28 0.22 19.11
N LEU A 99 11.86 -0.33 18.03
CA LEU A 99 11.24 -1.39 17.25
C LEU A 99 11.79 -2.74 17.72
N GLU A 100 10.95 -3.57 18.31
CA GLU A 100 11.25 -4.98 18.51
C GLU A 100 10.84 -5.77 17.27
N LEU A 101 11.82 -6.19 16.47
CA LEU A 101 11.59 -6.98 15.27
C LEU A 101 11.80 -8.47 15.58
N ARG A 102 10.70 -9.23 15.60
CA ARG A 102 10.69 -10.67 15.87
C ARG A 102 10.57 -11.44 14.55
N ILE A 103 11.64 -12.13 14.19
CA ILE A 103 11.66 -13.06 13.07
C ILE A 103 11.62 -14.47 13.66
N ARG A 104 10.44 -15.08 13.62
CA ARG A 104 10.15 -16.34 14.31
C ARG A 104 9.21 -17.24 13.52
N GLU A 105 9.30 -18.54 13.78
CA GLU A 105 8.38 -19.52 13.21
C GLU A 105 7.14 -19.67 14.08
N TRP A 106 5.96 -19.72 13.46
CA TRP A 106 4.76 -20.24 14.11
C TRP A 106 3.86 -20.96 13.11
N ASN A 107 3.07 -21.89 13.63
CA ASN A 107 2.17 -22.78 12.90
C ASN A 107 0.71 -22.68 13.37
N GLY A 108 0.40 -21.73 14.26
CA GLY A 108 -0.93 -21.51 14.85
C GLY A 108 -1.55 -22.74 15.48
N GLU A 109 -0.82 -23.35 16.40
CA GLU A 109 -1.31 -24.41 17.26
C GLU A 109 -2.60 -24.01 17.97
N LYS A 110 -3.49 -24.98 18.17
CA LYS A 110 -4.81 -24.73 18.77
C LYS A 110 -4.65 -24.11 20.16
N GLY A 111 -5.03 -22.84 20.30
CA GLY A 111 -4.91 -22.09 21.55
C GLY A 111 -3.77 -21.07 21.59
N SER A 112 -2.95 -20.96 20.54
CA SER A 112 -1.99 -19.86 20.39
C SER A 112 -2.69 -18.56 19.97
N GLU A 113 -2.12 -17.42 20.35
CA GLU A 113 -2.57 -16.10 19.90
C GLU A 113 -2.30 -15.91 18.40
N GLU A 114 -1.35 -16.67 17.85
CA GLU A 114 -0.98 -16.61 16.45
C GLU A 114 -1.85 -17.50 15.57
N ALA A 115 -2.48 -16.92 14.55
CA ALA A 115 -3.22 -17.69 13.56
C ALA A 115 -2.28 -18.59 12.73
N ARG A 116 -2.77 -19.78 12.37
CA ARG A 116 -2.01 -20.77 11.56
C ARG A 116 -1.47 -20.20 10.25
N ASP A 117 -2.26 -19.34 9.64
CA ASP A 117 -1.95 -18.71 8.35
C ASP A 117 -1.52 -17.24 8.54
N GLY A 118 -1.17 -16.84 9.77
CA GLY A 118 -0.67 -15.50 10.09
C GLY A 118 0.68 -15.24 9.43
N ILE A 119 0.78 -14.12 8.70
CA ILE A 119 1.98 -13.72 7.97
C ILE A 119 2.87 -12.83 8.84
N ALA A 120 2.27 -11.81 9.43
CA ALA A 120 2.91 -10.85 10.30
C ALA A 120 1.85 -10.09 11.08
N TRP A 121 2.27 -9.36 12.10
CA TRP A 121 1.42 -8.42 12.83
C TRP A 121 2.24 -7.43 13.67
N LYS A 122 1.65 -6.25 13.88
CA LYS A 122 2.14 -5.18 14.78
C LYS A 122 1.48 -5.24 16.17
N ALA A 123 2.28 -4.99 17.21
CA ALA A 123 1.87 -4.78 18.60
C ALA A 123 2.51 -3.52 19.20
N GLY A 124 2.06 -3.17 20.42
CA GLY A 124 2.56 -2.03 21.17
C GLY A 124 2.14 -0.71 20.55
N ASP A 125 2.44 0.41 21.20
CA ASP A 125 2.07 1.73 20.71
C ASP A 125 3.18 2.75 21.03
N PRO A 126 3.26 3.87 20.26
CA PRO A 126 4.15 4.97 20.61
C PRO A 126 3.81 5.55 22.00
N PRO A 127 4.78 6.17 22.71
CA PRO A 127 6.11 6.53 22.25
C PRO A 127 7.22 5.52 22.58
N GLU A 128 6.90 4.40 23.24
CA GLU A 128 7.94 3.54 23.80
C GLU A 128 8.36 2.43 22.84
N ARG A 129 7.51 1.42 22.66
CA ARG A 129 7.87 0.17 21.98
C ARG A 129 6.79 -0.26 21.02
N ILE A 130 7.21 -0.50 19.78
CA ILE A 130 6.46 -1.23 18.77
C ILE A 130 7.07 -2.61 18.61
N ILE A 131 6.23 -3.62 18.43
CA ILE A 131 6.65 -4.99 18.15
C ILE A 131 6.15 -5.37 16.77
N VAL A 132 7.02 -5.84 15.88
CA VAL A 132 6.65 -6.40 14.58
C VAL A 132 7.07 -7.86 14.55
N ASN A 133 6.11 -8.75 14.33
CA ASN A 133 6.34 -10.18 14.21
C ASN A 133 6.23 -10.59 12.74
N VAL A 134 7.17 -11.40 12.24
CA VAL A 134 7.12 -11.95 10.87
C VAL A 134 7.27 -13.46 10.92
N ASN A 135 6.35 -14.18 10.27
CA ASN A 135 6.31 -15.63 10.25
C ASN A 135 7.32 -16.18 9.25
N THR A 136 8.35 -16.83 9.74
CA THR A 136 9.36 -17.43 8.88
C THR A 136 8.83 -18.64 8.11
N ARG A 137 7.80 -19.32 8.63
CA ARG A 137 7.08 -20.39 7.93
C ARG A 137 6.44 -19.88 6.64
N TRP A 138 5.82 -18.69 6.67
CA TRP A 138 5.26 -18.07 5.48
C TRP A 138 6.35 -17.78 4.45
N LEU A 139 7.45 -17.16 4.88
CA LEU A 139 8.55 -16.80 3.97
C LEU A 139 9.15 -18.02 3.27
N GLN A 140 9.33 -19.13 4.00
CA GLN A 140 9.79 -20.39 3.44
C GLN A 140 8.79 -20.95 2.41
N GLN A 141 7.50 -20.96 2.72
CA GLN A 141 6.47 -21.43 1.79
C GLN A 141 6.39 -20.55 0.53
N TYR A 142 6.57 -19.24 0.69
CA TYR A 142 6.59 -18.29 -0.40
C TYR A 142 7.79 -18.55 -1.34
N ALA A 143 8.98 -18.74 -0.76
CA ALA A 143 10.19 -19.08 -1.51
C ALA A 143 10.07 -20.44 -2.23
N ALA A 144 9.51 -21.45 -1.55
CA ALA A 144 9.29 -22.78 -2.12
C ALA A 144 8.32 -22.77 -3.32
N LYS A 145 7.45 -21.77 -3.42
CA LYS A 145 6.55 -21.53 -4.56
C LYS A 145 7.19 -20.68 -5.67
N GLY A 146 8.49 -20.40 -5.58
CA GLY A 146 9.25 -19.60 -6.54
C GLY A 146 9.18 -18.09 -6.31
N GLY A 147 8.67 -17.64 -5.16
CA GLY A 147 8.65 -16.23 -4.79
C GLY A 147 10.01 -15.72 -4.32
N ASN A 148 10.27 -14.41 -4.49
CA ASN A 148 11.47 -13.78 -3.95
C ASN A 148 11.28 -13.47 -2.44
N MET A 149 11.98 -14.21 -1.58
CA MET A 149 11.90 -14.05 -0.13
C MET A 149 12.33 -12.64 0.33
N ALA A 150 13.34 -12.06 -0.31
CA ALA A 150 13.84 -10.73 0.03
C ALA A 150 12.80 -9.64 -0.25
N ASP A 151 12.14 -9.71 -1.42
CA ASP A 151 11.07 -8.78 -1.76
C ASP A 151 9.85 -8.96 -0.86
N GLU A 152 9.51 -10.20 -0.52
CA GLU A 152 8.35 -10.49 0.31
C GLU A 152 8.53 -9.99 1.73
N VAL A 153 9.67 -10.25 2.36
CA VAL A 153 9.91 -9.79 3.73
C VAL A 153 10.05 -8.28 3.81
N LYS A 154 10.67 -7.64 2.81
CA LYS A 154 10.71 -6.17 2.74
C LYS A 154 9.31 -5.59 2.56
N GLY A 155 8.49 -6.18 1.70
CA GLY A 155 7.08 -5.80 1.51
C GLY A 155 6.22 -5.98 2.75
N ILE A 156 6.37 -7.09 3.48
CA ILE A 156 5.69 -7.32 4.76
C ILE A 156 6.07 -6.22 5.75
N LEU A 157 7.36 -5.89 5.87
CA LEU A 157 7.80 -4.87 6.82
C LEU A 157 7.33 -3.47 6.41
N PHE A 158 7.23 -3.14 5.12
CA PHE A 158 6.59 -1.89 4.70
C PHE A 158 5.12 -1.82 5.15
N HIS A 159 4.40 -2.93 5.08
CA HIS A 159 3.01 -3.00 5.55
C HIS A 159 2.92 -2.85 7.08
N GLU A 160 3.65 -3.66 7.84
CA GLU A 160 3.58 -3.62 9.31
C GLU A 160 4.11 -2.31 9.90
N MET A 161 5.15 -1.73 9.31
CA MET A 161 5.68 -0.44 9.75
C MET A 161 4.72 0.71 9.44
N VAL A 162 3.80 0.57 8.49
CA VAL A 162 2.70 1.54 8.35
C VAL A 162 1.80 1.50 9.58
N HIS A 163 1.46 0.32 10.11
CA HIS A 163 0.71 0.23 11.37
C HIS A 163 1.46 0.80 12.58
N ALA A 164 2.80 0.79 12.55
CA ALA A 164 3.63 1.42 13.59
C ALA A 164 3.53 2.96 13.57
N TYR A 165 3.39 3.56 12.39
CA TYR A 165 3.45 5.01 12.20
C TYR A 165 2.12 5.67 11.88
N GLN A 166 1.12 4.97 11.35
CA GLN A 166 -0.11 5.61 10.87
C GLN A 166 -1.00 6.06 12.01
N HIS A 167 -1.83 7.06 11.72
CA HIS A 167 -2.92 7.43 12.57
C HIS A 167 -4.11 6.47 12.38
N TYR A 168 -4.91 6.29 13.42
CA TYR A 168 -5.98 5.28 13.43
C TYR A 168 -7.31 5.77 14.02
N GLU A 169 -7.39 6.98 14.59
CA GLU A 169 -8.57 7.41 15.32
C GLU A 169 -9.77 7.59 14.38
N GLY A 170 -10.82 6.78 14.60
CA GLY A 170 -12.03 6.76 13.78
C GLY A 170 -11.88 6.11 12.40
N MET A 171 -10.67 5.76 11.96
CA MET A 171 -10.45 5.12 10.67
C MET A 171 -11.00 3.69 10.67
N HIS A 172 -11.76 3.33 9.63
CA HIS A 172 -12.26 1.96 9.49
C HIS A 172 -11.11 0.95 9.34
N PRO A 173 -11.17 -0.24 9.96
CA PRO A 173 -10.08 -1.23 9.88
C PRO A 173 -9.64 -1.57 8.45
N ALA A 174 -10.58 -1.75 7.53
CA ALA A 174 -10.23 -2.00 6.13
C ALA A 174 -9.48 -0.84 5.44
N ALA A 175 -9.67 0.40 5.90
CA ALA A 175 -8.91 1.55 5.41
C ALA A 175 -7.48 1.56 5.96
N LEU A 176 -7.29 1.15 7.23
CA LEU A 176 -5.95 0.95 7.83
C LEU A 176 -5.14 -0.05 7.00
N GLU A 177 -5.72 -1.21 6.70
CA GLU A 177 -5.08 -2.25 5.88
C GLU A 177 -4.79 -1.77 4.45
N SER A 178 -5.72 -1.03 3.85
CA SER A 178 -5.56 -0.52 2.48
C SER A 178 -4.49 0.56 2.38
N LEU A 179 -4.31 1.39 3.41
CA LEU A 179 -3.24 2.38 3.48
C LEU A 179 -1.87 1.70 3.63
N ALA A 180 -1.78 0.67 4.48
CA ALA A 180 -0.58 -0.15 4.62
C ALA A 180 -0.18 -0.82 3.30
N ASP A 181 -1.13 -1.44 2.59
CA ASP A 181 -0.85 -2.05 1.29
C ASP A 181 -0.61 -1.02 0.18
N LEU A 182 -1.16 0.20 0.25
CA LEU A 182 -0.80 1.28 -0.66
C LEU A 182 0.68 1.64 -0.54
N VAL A 183 1.16 1.82 0.68
CA VAL A 183 2.56 2.17 0.94
C VAL A 183 3.49 1.02 0.54
N ARG A 184 3.12 -0.23 0.86
CA ARG A 184 3.82 -1.43 0.36
C ARG A 184 3.92 -1.42 -1.16
N TYR A 185 2.81 -1.17 -1.86
CA TYR A 185 2.77 -1.09 -3.32
C TYR A 185 3.64 0.03 -3.88
N GLN A 186 3.56 1.24 -3.31
CA GLN A 186 4.36 2.40 -3.72
C GLN A 186 5.86 2.23 -3.40
N ALA A 187 6.22 1.33 -2.49
CA ALA A 187 7.61 0.95 -2.23
C ALA A 187 8.14 -0.09 -3.24
N GLY A 188 7.30 -0.54 -4.18
CA GLY A 188 7.67 -1.50 -5.22
C GLY A 188 7.36 -2.95 -4.86
N PHE A 189 6.73 -3.20 -3.71
CA PHE A 189 6.42 -4.55 -3.25
C PHE A 189 4.95 -4.89 -3.48
N GLY A 190 4.67 -5.99 -4.17
CA GLY A 190 3.32 -6.40 -4.56
C GLY A 190 3.12 -6.46 -6.07
N TYR A 191 1.92 -6.81 -6.50
CA TYR A 191 1.68 -7.23 -7.89
C TYR A 191 0.54 -6.44 -8.53
N ALA A 192 0.88 -5.46 -9.38
CA ALA A 192 -0.13 -4.70 -10.14
C ALA A 192 -1.01 -5.61 -11.03
N LYS A 193 -0.47 -6.78 -11.43
CA LYS A 193 -1.21 -7.83 -12.17
C LYS A 193 -2.38 -8.44 -11.37
N ASP A 194 -2.40 -8.29 -10.05
CA ASP A 194 -3.46 -8.82 -9.19
C ASP A 194 -4.73 -7.95 -9.20
N ARG A 195 -4.69 -6.78 -9.86
CA ARG A 195 -5.87 -5.92 -10.05
C ARG A 195 -6.97 -6.67 -10.80
N LYS A 196 -8.18 -6.61 -10.28
CA LYS A 196 -9.37 -7.26 -10.87
C LYS A 196 -10.60 -6.39 -10.74
N VAL A 197 -11.50 -6.53 -11.72
CA VAL A 197 -12.85 -5.95 -11.67
C VAL A 197 -13.66 -6.64 -10.58
N GLY A 198 -14.58 -5.90 -9.97
CA GLY A 198 -15.39 -6.29 -8.81
C GLY A 198 -14.80 -5.81 -7.48
N GLY A 199 -15.43 -6.23 -6.39
CA GLY A 199 -15.08 -5.83 -5.02
C GLY A 199 -15.69 -4.48 -4.62
N SER A 200 -15.08 -3.85 -3.62
CA SER A 200 -15.52 -2.57 -3.06
C SER A 200 -14.30 -1.70 -2.71
N TYR A 201 -14.45 -0.38 -2.79
CA TYR A 201 -13.48 0.57 -2.25
C TYR A 201 -13.33 0.46 -0.72
N THR A 202 -14.29 -0.20 -0.06
CA THR A 202 -14.25 -0.49 1.39
C THR A 202 -13.56 -1.81 1.74
N ALA A 203 -13.07 -2.56 0.74
CA ALA A 203 -12.36 -3.81 0.97
C ALA A 203 -10.92 -3.55 1.46
N PRO A 204 -10.40 -4.37 2.39
CA PRO A 204 -9.04 -4.22 2.92
C PRO A 204 -7.96 -4.64 1.91
N TYR A 205 -6.71 -4.43 2.32
CA TYR A 205 -5.51 -4.92 1.64
C TYR A 205 -5.46 -4.49 0.17
N LYS A 206 -4.88 -5.32 -0.69
CA LYS A 206 -4.75 -5.16 -2.15
C LYS A 206 -5.95 -4.54 -2.84
N THR A 207 -7.19 -4.92 -2.49
CA THR A 207 -8.37 -4.43 -3.22
C THR A 207 -8.57 -2.93 -3.03
N GLY A 208 -8.57 -2.44 -1.79
CA GLY A 208 -8.63 -1.02 -1.48
C GLY A 208 -7.34 -0.28 -1.87
N ALA A 209 -6.18 -0.90 -1.58
CA ALA A 209 -4.88 -0.32 -1.90
C ALA A 209 -4.69 -0.03 -3.41
N PHE A 210 -5.16 -0.91 -4.30
CA PHE A 210 -5.09 -0.65 -5.74
C PHE A 210 -5.99 0.49 -6.20
N PHE A 211 -7.12 0.70 -5.53
CA PHE A 211 -7.95 1.87 -5.80
C PHE A 211 -7.27 3.15 -5.29
N PHE A 212 -6.65 3.13 -4.12
CA PHE A 212 -5.84 4.25 -3.65
C PHE A 212 -4.67 4.54 -4.59
N ALA A 213 -4.01 3.51 -5.11
CA ALA A 213 -2.95 3.66 -6.10
C ALA A 213 -3.49 4.29 -7.39
N TYR A 214 -4.69 3.92 -7.86
CA TYR A 214 -5.35 4.57 -8.98
C TYR A 214 -5.59 6.07 -8.73
N LEU A 215 -6.05 6.45 -7.53
CA LEU A 215 -6.23 7.85 -7.14
C LEU A 215 -4.90 8.62 -7.22
N VAL A 216 -3.82 8.03 -6.72
CA VAL A 216 -2.49 8.65 -6.76
C VAL A 216 -1.94 8.76 -8.18
N GLU A 217 -1.89 7.63 -8.90
CA GLU A 217 -1.11 7.48 -10.13
C GLU A 217 -1.88 7.93 -11.38
N GLN A 218 -3.18 7.68 -11.43
CA GLN A 218 -4.00 7.95 -12.60
C GLN A 218 -4.81 9.24 -12.47
N LYS A 219 -5.32 9.52 -11.26
CA LYS A 219 -6.06 10.76 -11.01
C LYS A 219 -5.17 11.92 -10.56
N GLY A 220 -3.90 11.65 -10.23
CA GLY A 220 -2.91 12.67 -9.90
C GLY A 220 -3.01 13.20 -8.47
N TYR A 221 -3.73 12.53 -7.57
CA TYR A 221 -3.81 12.90 -6.15
C TYR A 221 -2.55 12.44 -5.41
N ARG A 222 -1.41 13.05 -5.72
CA ARG A 222 -0.08 12.62 -5.25
C ARG A 222 0.04 12.60 -3.72
N ASP A 223 -0.68 13.48 -3.04
CA ASP A 223 -0.70 13.60 -1.57
C ASP A 223 -1.81 12.77 -0.92
N PHE A 224 -2.47 11.85 -1.65
CA PHE A 224 -3.56 11.06 -1.10
C PHE A 224 -3.14 10.29 0.16
N GLY A 225 -1.98 9.61 0.16
CA GLY A 225 -1.49 8.87 1.33
C GLY A 225 -1.35 9.74 2.59
N PRO A 226 -0.57 10.83 2.55
CA PRO A 226 -0.44 11.74 3.69
C PRO A 226 -1.75 12.40 4.11
N CYS A 227 -2.59 12.81 3.16
CA CYS A 227 -3.89 13.39 3.46
C CYS A 227 -4.80 12.37 4.16
N PHE A 228 -4.88 11.16 3.62
CA PHE A 228 -5.77 10.11 4.12
C PHE A 228 -5.35 9.65 5.51
N ASN A 229 -4.04 9.51 5.76
CA ASN A 229 -3.50 9.28 7.11
C ASN A 229 -3.92 10.39 8.08
N ALA A 230 -3.83 11.66 7.68
CA ALA A 230 -4.19 12.81 8.53
C ALA A 230 -5.69 12.86 8.90
N THR A 231 -6.59 12.22 8.13
CA THR A 231 -8.02 12.15 8.47
C THR A 231 -8.30 11.44 9.79
N ALA A 232 -7.36 10.62 10.25
CA ALA A 232 -7.47 9.81 11.46
C ALA A 232 -6.53 10.28 12.59
N LYS A 233 -5.96 11.49 12.46
CA LYS A 233 -5.00 12.05 13.43
C LYS A 233 -5.57 12.03 14.85
N PRO A 234 -4.80 11.62 15.87
CA PRO A 234 -5.27 11.61 17.25
C PRO A 234 -5.81 12.97 17.71
N GLY A 235 -6.97 12.97 18.37
CA GLY A 235 -7.69 14.17 18.81
C GLY A 235 -8.36 14.98 17.68
N SER A 236 -8.34 14.48 16.44
CA SER A 236 -9.05 15.10 15.33
C SER A 236 -10.56 15.01 15.53
N LYS A 237 -11.28 16.10 15.22
CA LYS A 237 -12.75 16.10 15.15
C LYS A 237 -13.27 15.78 13.75
N PHE A 238 -12.41 15.27 12.87
CA PHE A 238 -12.79 14.91 11.51
C PHE A 238 -13.85 13.80 11.55
N PRO A 239 -15.03 13.98 10.94
CA PRO A 239 -16.10 12.98 10.94
C PRO A 239 -15.75 11.86 9.96
N TRP A 240 -14.90 10.93 10.38
CA TRP A 240 -14.35 9.92 9.49
C TRP A 240 -15.47 9.03 8.89
N SER A 241 -15.53 9.02 7.56
CA SER A 241 -16.27 8.06 6.73
C SER A 241 -15.48 7.86 5.44
N TRP A 242 -15.76 6.80 4.70
CA TRP A 242 -15.11 6.57 3.40
C TRP A 242 -15.33 7.75 2.45
N GLU A 243 -16.55 8.27 2.40
CA GLU A 243 -16.95 9.42 1.60
C GLU A 243 -16.19 10.68 2.02
N ASN A 244 -16.14 10.99 3.32
CA ASN A 244 -15.49 12.21 3.82
C ASN A 244 -13.98 12.15 3.64
N ALA A 245 -13.35 11.02 4.02
CA ALA A 245 -11.90 10.86 3.97
C ALA A 245 -11.38 10.85 2.52
N ILE A 246 -12.01 10.09 1.62
CA ILE A 246 -11.61 10.06 0.20
C ILE A 246 -11.97 11.38 -0.47
N GLY A 247 -13.15 11.94 -0.20
CA GLY A 247 -13.55 13.24 -0.75
C GLY A 247 -12.57 14.34 -0.38
N ALA A 248 -12.13 14.42 0.88
CA ALA A 248 -11.14 15.39 1.33
C ALA A 248 -9.78 15.24 0.60
N CYS A 249 -9.38 14.01 0.30
CA CYS A 249 -8.05 13.71 -0.26
C CYS A 249 -8.01 13.52 -1.78
N ALA A 250 -9.18 13.47 -2.43
CA ALA A 250 -9.36 13.31 -3.88
C ALA A 250 -10.08 14.52 -4.51
N GLY A 251 -9.90 15.72 -3.95
CA GLY A 251 -10.40 16.97 -4.53
C GLY A 251 -11.93 17.11 -4.55
N GLY A 252 -12.62 16.59 -3.53
CA GLY A 252 -14.09 16.62 -3.42
C GLY A 252 -14.81 15.59 -4.28
N GLY A 253 -14.10 14.60 -4.84
CA GLY A 253 -14.70 13.58 -5.68
C GLY A 253 -15.65 12.65 -4.91
N ASP A 254 -16.78 12.29 -5.55
CA ASP A 254 -17.66 11.23 -5.07
C ASP A 254 -16.93 9.87 -5.18
N VAL A 255 -16.70 9.23 -4.03
CA VAL A 255 -16.00 7.94 -3.93
C VAL A 255 -16.64 6.86 -4.81
N LYS A 256 -17.97 6.82 -4.93
CA LYS A 256 -18.66 5.81 -5.75
C LYS A 256 -18.39 6.02 -7.22
N LYS A 257 -18.38 7.28 -7.67
CA LYS A 257 -18.00 7.65 -9.04
C LYS A 257 -16.54 7.30 -9.31
N LEU A 258 -15.62 7.69 -8.41
CA LEU A 258 -14.19 7.38 -8.53
C LEU A 258 -13.94 5.87 -8.59
N TRP A 259 -14.65 5.09 -7.78
CA TRP A 259 -14.60 3.64 -7.82
C TRP A 259 -15.10 3.10 -9.16
N GLY A 260 -16.22 3.60 -9.68
CA GLY A 260 -16.72 3.25 -11.00
C GLY A 260 -15.71 3.53 -12.12
N GLU A 261 -15.03 4.68 -12.07
CA GLU A 261 -13.95 5.04 -12.99
C GLU A 261 -12.76 4.08 -12.90
N TYR A 262 -12.35 3.72 -11.68
CA TYR A 262 -11.30 2.71 -11.45
C TYR A 262 -11.70 1.35 -12.04
N GLN A 263 -12.91 0.89 -11.79
CA GLN A 263 -13.42 -0.38 -12.30
C GLN A 263 -13.46 -0.42 -13.84
N ALA A 264 -13.81 0.69 -14.48
CA ALA A 264 -13.76 0.84 -15.93
C ALA A 264 -12.32 0.96 -16.48
N TRP A 265 -11.39 1.47 -15.68
CA TRP A 265 -9.98 1.62 -16.05
C TRP A 265 -9.23 0.28 -16.04
N ILE A 266 -9.48 -0.63 -15.11
CA ILE A 266 -8.74 -1.91 -14.99
C ILE A 266 -8.65 -2.70 -16.32
N PRO A 267 -9.74 -2.93 -17.08
CA PRO A 267 -9.67 -3.66 -18.35
C PRO A 267 -8.78 -3.00 -19.41
N THR A 268 -8.60 -1.67 -19.34
CA THR A 268 -7.75 -0.93 -20.29
C THR A 268 -6.26 -1.23 -20.11
N GLN A 269 -5.87 -1.78 -18.96
CA GLN A 269 -4.48 -2.09 -18.60
C GLN A 269 -4.02 -3.48 -19.07
N LYS A 270 -4.93 -4.30 -19.63
CA LYS A 270 -4.64 -5.66 -20.11
C LYS A 270 -4.30 -5.72 -21.61
N LYS A 271 -3.98 -4.58 -22.23
CA LYS A 271 -3.65 -4.47 -23.66
C LYS A 271 -2.15 -4.38 -23.87
#